data_AF-A0A397JDE2-F1
#
_entry.id   AF-A0A397JDE2-F1
#
_cell.length_a   1.000
_cell.length_b   1.000
_cell.length_c   1.000
_cell.angle_alpha   90.00
_cell.angle_beta   90.00
_cell.angle_gamma   90.00
#
_symmetry.space_group_name_H-M   'P 1'
#
loop_
_entity.id
_entity.type
_entity.pdbx_description
1 polymer ?
#
loop_
_entity_poly.entity_id
_entity_poly.type
_entity_poly.pdbx_seq_one_letter_code
_entity_poly.pdbx_strand_id
1 'polypeptide(L)'
;MTHWELKKSKEILKRPMIDSLKDIIRYPKENETKIIIIEGSCGAGKSTLTKKCKEYYKKQRLLTTLIDESFITQDPEQKLKKYAENLKKYRKNEITKEQMELLAIEWEKEIRDKWMSQIYFQVTNNLTGMKPDVIIMDRNLWSTIIFMKNMIKEGFFTKESLDKITENYKYWRFFTREALVIW
;
A
#
# COMPACT_ATOMS: atom_id res chain seq x y z
N MET A 1 -15.13 21.87 2.86
CA MET A 1 -14.12 21.85 1.77
C MET A 1 -12.75 21.71 2.39
N THR A 2 -12.01 20.71 1.92
CA THR A 2 -10.72 20.21 2.35
C THR A 2 -9.57 21.15 1.98
N HIS A 3 -8.84 21.66 2.97
CA HIS A 3 -7.56 22.35 2.76
C HIS A 3 -6.46 21.55 3.47
N TRP A 4 -6.15 20.39 2.88
CA TRP A 4 -5.01 19.55 3.23
C TRP A 4 -3.86 19.90 2.29
N GLU A 5 -3.17 21.01 2.55
CA GLU A 5 -1.87 21.30 1.93
C GLU A 5 -0.75 21.02 2.93
N LEU A 6 -0.18 19.81 2.81
CA LEU A 6 1.26 19.60 2.60
C LEU A 6 2.21 20.68 3.17
N LYS A 7 2.62 20.54 4.43
CA LYS A 7 3.82 21.22 4.97
C LYS A 7 4.89 20.23 5.43
N LYS A 8 6.05 20.39 4.80
CA LYS A 8 7.40 19.82 5.01
C LYS A 8 7.58 18.96 6.28
N SER A 9 7.86 17.68 6.02
CA SER A 9 7.99 16.53 6.92
C SER A 9 8.94 16.67 8.14
N LYS A 10 9.76 17.72 8.24
CA LYS A 10 10.60 18.00 9.43
C LYS A 10 9.86 18.76 10.55
N GLU A 11 8.75 19.41 10.28
CA GLU A 11 7.89 20.03 11.32
C GLU A 11 6.96 19.00 12.00
N ILE A 12 6.61 17.92 11.28
CA ILE A 12 5.66 16.87 11.71
C ILE A 12 6.17 16.06 12.92
N LEU A 13 7.49 15.88 13.03
CA LEU A 13 8.14 15.11 14.11
C LEU A 13 8.34 15.90 15.42
N LYS A 14 8.07 17.21 15.44
CA LYS A 14 8.27 18.09 16.61
C LYS A 14 6.98 18.45 17.36
N ARG A 15 5.80 18.18 16.80
CA ARG A 15 4.50 18.39 17.48
C ARG A 15 4.06 17.12 18.23
N PRO A 16 3.24 17.27 19.29
CA PRO A 16 2.87 16.14 20.13
C PRO A 16 2.18 15.12 19.22
N MET A 17 2.87 13.99 19.01
CA MET A 17 2.46 12.70 18.44
C MET A 17 1.04 12.72 17.81
N ILE A 18 0.91 12.41 16.52
CA ILE A 18 -0.39 12.42 15.79
C ILE A 18 -1.44 11.71 16.64
N ASP A 19 -2.64 12.27 16.82
CA ASP A 19 -3.57 11.75 17.82
C ASP A 19 -3.93 10.27 17.60
N SER A 20 -3.94 9.77 16.35
CA SER A 20 -4.02 8.32 16.07
C SER A 20 -2.81 7.53 16.58
N LEU A 21 -1.58 8.03 16.38
CA LEU A 21 -0.36 7.45 16.97
C LEU A 21 -0.33 7.57 18.50
N LYS A 22 -0.85 8.67 19.08
CA LYS A 22 -1.01 8.82 20.54
C LYS A 22 -2.00 7.84 21.10
N ASP A 23 -3.14 7.65 20.46
CA ASP A 23 -4.18 6.73 20.90
C ASP A 23 -3.71 5.28 20.76
N ILE A 24 -2.92 5.00 19.72
CA ILE A 24 -2.20 3.74 19.58
C ILE A 24 -1.25 3.51 20.77
N ILE A 25 -0.52 4.54 21.20
CA ILE A 25 0.46 4.52 22.29
C ILE A 25 -0.18 4.55 23.69
N ARG A 26 -1.33 5.22 23.86
CA ARG A 26 -2.04 5.38 25.13
C ARG A 26 -2.89 4.17 25.51
N TYR A 27 -3.43 3.45 24.53
CA TYR A 27 -4.34 2.32 24.79
C TYR A 27 -3.85 1.01 24.15
N PRO A 28 -2.66 0.50 24.50
CA PRO A 28 -2.11 -0.72 23.88
C PRO A 28 -2.80 -2.02 24.31
N LYS A 29 -3.69 -2.00 25.31
CA LYS A 29 -4.24 -3.19 25.99
C LYS A 29 -5.68 -3.59 25.61
N GLU A 30 -6.32 -2.90 24.69
CA GLU A 30 -7.59 -3.38 24.14
C GLU A 30 -7.29 -4.38 23.02
N ASN A 31 -7.86 -5.58 23.12
CA ASN A 31 -7.48 -6.86 22.46
C ASN A 31 -7.57 -6.90 20.91
N GLU A 32 -7.34 -5.81 20.20
CA GLU A 32 -7.41 -5.75 18.74
C GLU A 32 -6.03 -5.46 18.13
N THR A 33 -5.65 -6.24 17.12
CA THR A 33 -4.46 -5.97 16.31
C THR A 33 -4.63 -4.63 15.63
N LYS A 34 -3.73 -3.68 15.90
CA LYS A 34 -3.82 -2.34 15.32
C LYS A 34 -3.20 -2.31 13.94
N ILE A 35 -3.91 -1.75 12.96
CA ILE A 35 -3.42 -1.61 11.58
C ILE A 35 -3.05 -0.14 11.34
N ILE A 36 -1.82 0.12 10.94
CA ILE A 36 -1.31 1.45 10.61
C ILE A 36 -0.92 1.44 9.14
N ILE A 37 -1.65 2.18 8.32
CA ILE A 37 -1.38 2.27 6.88
C ILE A 37 -0.67 3.59 6.63
N ILE A 38 0.49 3.55 5.99
CA ILE A 38 1.28 4.72 5.62
C ILE A 38 1.15 4.90 4.10
N GLU A 39 0.30 5.84 3.70
CA GLU A 39 0.00 6.17 2.31
C GLU A 39 0.76 7.40 1.83
N GLY A 40 0.88 7.54 0.51
CA GLY A 40 1.37 8.80 -0.08
C GLY A 40 2.24 8.68 -1.32
N SER A 41 2.81 9.82 -1.73
CA SER A 41 3.52 9.97 -3.00
C SER A 41 4.82 9.16 -3.05
N CYS A 42 5.25 8.74 -4.24
CA CYS A 42 6.54 8.07 -4.39
C CYS A 42 7.67 9.05 -4.01
N GLY A 43 8.67 8.60 -3.24
CA GLY A 43 9.77 9.45 -2.79
C GLY A 43 9.52 10.27 -1.50
N ALA A 44 8.30 10.28 -0.94
CA ALA A 44 7.97 11.01 0.30
C ALA A 44 8.64 10.47 1.59
N GLY A 45 9.49 9.44 1.50
CA GLY A 45 10.15 8.84 2.66
C GLY A 45 9.26 7.91 3.49
N LYS A 46 8.13 7.43 2.93
CA LYS A 46 7.19 6.51 3.59
C LYS A 46 7.86 5.26 4.13
N SER A 47 8.61 4.55 3.30
CA SER A 47 9.34 3.34 3.72
C SER A 47 10.35 3.61 4.83
N THR A 48 10.96 4.80 4.87
CA THR A 48 11.81 5.22 5.98
C THR A 48 11.02 5.42 7.27
N LEU A 49 9.85 6.07 7.20
CA LEU A 49 8.97 6.22 8.36
C LEU A 49 8.46 4.87 8.85
N THR A 50 8.01 4.02 7.94
CA THR A 50 7.51 2.67 8.23
C THR A 50 8.55 1.85 9.00
N LYS A 51 9.81 1.87 8.57
CA LYS A 51 10.92 1.22 9.28
C LYS A 51 11.13 1.80 10.69
N LYS A 52 11.09 3.13 10.84
CA LYS A 52 11.20 3.80 12.15
C LYS A 52 10.05 3.44 13.08
N CYS A 53 8.82 3.37 12.57
CA CYS A 53 7.65 2.95 13.33
C CYS A 53 7.80 1.50 13.80
N LYS A 54 8.23 0.59 12.93
CA LYS A 54 8.51 -0.82 13.29
C LYS A 54 9.54 -0.92 14.41
N GLU A 55 10.65 -0.20 14.30
CA GLU A 55 11.69 -0.17 15.33
C GLU A 55 11.19 0.40 16.65
N TYR A 56 10.36 1.45 16.60
CA TYR A 56 9.77 2.05 17.78
C TYR A 56 8.86 1.06 18.53
N TYR A 57 7.91 0.41 17.85
CA TYR A 57 7.02 -0.55 18.50
C TYR A 57 7.74 -1.79 18.99
N LYS A 58 8.76 -2.26 18.27
CA LYS A 58 9.65 -3.33 18.75
C LYS A 58 10.34 -2.96 20.07
N LYS A 59 10.80 -1.72 20.23
CA LYS A 59 11.39 -1.23 21.50
C LYS A 59 10.36 -1.20 22.66
N GLN A 60 9.08 -1.03 22.35
CA GLN A 60 7.98 -1.13 23.32
C GLN A 60 7.54 -2.57 23.62
N ARG A 61 8.29 -3.58 23.13
CA ARG A 61 7.98 -5.02 23.26
C ARG A 61 6.66 -5.44 22.61
N LEU A 62 6.21 -4.71 21.58
CA LEU A 62 5.04 -5.06 20.78
C LEU A 62 5.43 -5.89 19.57
N LEU A 63 4.72 -6.99 19.34
CA LEU A 63 4.86 -7.84 18.16
C LEU A 63 4.36 -7.07 16.94
N THR A 64 5.30 -6.61 16.12
CA THR A 64 5.01 -5.73 14.98
C THR A 64 5.34 -6.41 13.66
N THR A 65 4.36 -6.50 12.77
CA THR A 65 4.55 -6.96 11.40
C THR A 65 4.58 -5.79 10.43
N LEU A 66 5.44 -5.88 9.41
CA LEU A 66 5.49 -4.96 8.28
C LEU A 66 4.98 -5.67 7.03
N ILE A 67 4.03 -5.05 6.36
CA ILE A 67 3.56 -5.39 5.02
C ILE A 67 3.96 -4.24 4.09
N ASP A 68 4.63 -4.53 2.98
CA ASP A 68 5.10 -3.53 2.02
C ASP A 68 5.14 -4.08 0.59
N GLU A 69 5.41 -3.20 -0.37
CA GLU A 69 5.58 -3.53 -1.80
C GLU A 69 6.92 -4.22 -2.11
N SER A 70 7.64 -4.79 -1.13
CA SER A 70 8.91 -5.49 -1.39
C SER A 70 8.74 -6.63 -2.39
N PHE A 71 7.57 -7.28 -2.42
CA PHE A 71 7.25 -8.31 -3.42
C PHE A 71 7.31 -7.81 -4.87
N ILE A 72 7.16 -6.50 -5.10
CA ILE A 72 7.27 -5.88 -6.43
C ILE A 72 8.75 -5.68 -6.80
N THR A 73 9.57 -5.26 -5.84
CA THR A 73 10.96 -4.86 -6.08
C THR A 73 11.97 -6.01 -5.96
N GLN A 74 11.62 -7.05 -5.20
CA GLN A 74 12.41 -8.28 -5.03
C GLN A 74 11.94 -9.40 -5.96
N ASP A 75 11.06 -9.09 -6.91
CA ASP A 75 10.55 -10.06 -7.88
C ASP A 75 11.69 -10.61 -8.77
N PRO A 76 12.03 -11.91 -8.68
CA PRO A 76 13.09 -12.51 -9.47
C PRO A 76 12.78 -12.47 -10.97
N GLU A 77 11.50 -12.43 -11.35
CA GLU A 77 11.08 -12.35 -12.75
C GLU A 77 11.24 -10.94 -13.35
N GLN A 78 11.62 -9.96 -12.53
CA GLN A 78 11.80 -8.55 -12.90
C GLN A 78 10.59 -7.96 -13.64
N LYS A 79 9.37 -8.35 -13.24
CA LYS A 79 8.13 -7.93 -13.93
C LYS A 79 7.91 -6.43 -13.91
N LEU A 80 8.30 -5.72 -12.85
CA LEU A 80 8.27 -4.25 -12.82
C LEU A 80 9.14 -3.66 -13.94
N LYS A 81 10.32 -4.24 -14.19
CA LYS A 81 11.21 -3.82 -15.28
C LYS A 81 10.59 -4.13 -16.64
N LYS A 82 10.05 -5.33 -16.83
CA LYS A 82 9.33 -5.72 -18.06
C LYS A 82 8.15 -4.79 -18.33
N TYR A 83 7.38 -4.44 -17.29
CA TYR A 83 6.26 -3.50 -17.39
C TYR A 83 6.73 -2.11 -17.82
N ALA A 84 7.80 -1.59 -17.22
CA ALA A 84 8.41 -0.32 -17.61
C ALA A 84 8.97 -0.34 -19.05
N GLU A 85 9.53 -1.46 -19.49
CA GLU A 85 9.98 -1.67 -20.87
C GLU A 85 8.80 -1.68 -21.84
N ASN A 86 7.73 -2.41 -21.54
CA ASN A 86 6.52 -2.46 -22.36
C ASN A 86 5.84 -1.08 -22.48
N LEU A 87 5.84 -0.29 -21.40
CA LEU A 87 5.39 1.11 -21.46
C LEU A 87 6.23 1.95 -22.44
N LYS A 88 7.55 1.74 -22.49
CA LYS A 88 8.42 2.42 -23.47
C LYS A 88 8.11 1.95 -24.90
N LYS A 89 7.89 0.65 -25.11
CA LYS A 89 7.50 0.08 -26.40
C LYS A 89 6.17 0.65 -26.89
N TYR A 90 5.18 0.74 -26.01
CA TYR A 90 3.88 1.32 -26.32
C TYR A 90 4.01 2.80 -26.74
N ARG A 91 4.81 3.59 -26.00
CA ARG A 91 5.09 5.00 -26.38
C ARG A 91 5.81 5.15 -27.73
N LYS A 92 6.49 4.11 -28.20
CA LYS A 92 7.13 4.04 -29.52
C LYS A 92 6.24 3.41 -30.59
N ASN A 93 4.99 3.09 -30.27
CA ASN A 93 4.04 2.37 -31.13
C ASN A 93 4.53 0.96 -31.54
N GLU A 94 5.41 0.34 -30.75
CA GLU A 94 5.92 -1.02 -31.00
C GLU A 94 4.94 -2.11 -30.52
N ILE A 95 4.00 -1.78 -29.63
CA ILE A 95 2.90 -2.65 -29.19
C ILE A 95 1.57 -1.90 -29.26
N THR A 96 0.47 -2.62 -29.47
CA THR A 96 -0.86 -2.00 -29.56
C THR A 96 -1.42 -1.62 -28.19
N LYS A 97 -2.49 -0.83 -28.19
CA LYS A 97 -3.21 -0.45 -26.98
C LYS A 97 -3.80 -1.68 -26.28
N GLU A 98 -4.36 -2.61 -27.04
CA GLU A 98 -4.94 -3.85 -26.53
C GLU A 98 -3.86 -4.73 -25.87
N GLN A 99 -2.69 -4.83 -26.49
CA GLN A 99 -1.54 -5.55 -25.90
C GLN A 99 -1.07 -4.90 -24.60
N MET A 100 -0.96 -3.56 -24.58
CA MET A 100 -0.57 -2.83 -23.37
C MET A 100 -1.61 -2.97 -22.26
N GLU A 101 -2.90 -2.94 -22.59
CA GLU A 101 -3.98 -3.10 -21.65
C GLU A 101 -4.00 -4.51 -21.03
N LEU A 102 -3.81 -5.57 -21.82
CA LEU A 102 -3.71 -6.94 -21.32
C LEU A 102 -2.55 -7.09 -20.32
N LEU A 103 -1.38 -6.53 -20.65
CA LEU A 103 -0.20 -6.54 -19.77
C LEU A 103 -0.45 -5.77 -18.47
N ALA A 104 -1.12 -4.62 -18.56
CA ALA A 104 -1.51 -3.86 -17.37
C ALA A 104 -2.50 -4.64 -16.50
N ILE A 105 -3.50 -5.30 -17.08
CA ILE A 105 -4.48 -6.09 -16.33
C ILE A 105 -3.79 -7.24 -15.59
N GLU A 106 -2.91 -7.97 -16.26
CA GLU A 106 -2.17 -9.08 -15.66
C GLU A 106 -1.34 -8.61 -14.45
N TRP A 107 -0.60 -7.51 -14.64
CA TRP A 107 0.24 -6.94 -13.61
C TRP A 107 -0.55 -6.45 -12.39
N GLU A 108 -1.63 -5.72 -12.60
CA GLU A 108 -2.47 -5.18 -11.52
C GLU A 108 -3.18 -6.30 -10.73
N LYS A 109 -3.60 -7.38 -11.42
CA LYS A 109 -4.15 -8.57 -10.74
C LYS A 109 -3.11 -9.26 -9.86
N GLU A 110 -1.88 -9.37 -10.33
CA GLU A 110 -0.80 -9.98 -9.54
C GLU A 110 -0.47 -9.14 -8.30
N ILE A 111 -0.35 -7.82 -8.45
CA ILE A 111 -0.13 -6.90 -7.32
C ILE A 111 -1.25 -7.07 -6.29
N ARG A 112 -2.51 -7.10 -6.73
CA ARG A 112 -3.66 -7.38 -5.87
C ARG A 112 -3.49 -8.71 -5.14
N ASP A 113 -3.22 -9.80 -5.85
CA ASP A 113 -3.17 -11.14 -5.28
C ASP A 113 -2.03 -11.29 -4.26
N LYS A 114 -0.91 -10.60 -4.48
CA LYS A 114 0.20 -10.51 -3.53
C LYS A 114 -0.18 -9.73 -2.26
N TRP A 115 -0.80 -8.55 -2.40
CA TRP A 115 -1.34 -7.79 -1.27
C TRP A 115 -2.31 -8.64 -0.43
N MET A 116 -3.24 -9.29 -1.11
CA MET A 116 -4.25 -10.16 -0.50
C MET A 116 -3.62 -11.34 0.23
N SER A 117 -2.62 -11.98 -0.37
CA SER A 117 -1.90 -13.10 0.25
C SER A 117 -1.16 -12.66 1.52
N GLN A 118 -0.49 -11.51 1.49
CA GLN A 118 0.22 -10.98 2.65
C GLN A 118 -0.74 -10.63 3.79
N ILE A 119 -1.86 -9.99 3.46
CA ILE A 119 -2.93 -9.66 4.40
C ILE A 119 -3.53 -10.93 5.01
N TYR A 120 -3.90 -11.90 4.16
CA TYR A 120 -4.49 -13.17 4.60
C TYR A 120 -3.54 -13.93 5.52
N PHE A 121 -2.25 -13.97 5.18
CA PHE A 121 -1.22 -14.59 6.03
C PHE A 121 -1.15 -13.96 7.43
N GLN A 122 -1.28 -12.63 7.55
CA GLN A 122 -1.35 -11.98 8.87
C GLN A 122 -2.63 -12.35 9.62
N VAL A 123 -3.77 -12.40 8.94
CA VAL A 123 -5.05 -12.81 9.55
C VAL A 123 -4.99 -14.27 10.02
N THR A 124 -4.39 -15.17 9.25
CA THR A 124 -4.26 -16.58 9.66
C THR A 124 -3.28 -16.77 10.81
N ASN A 125 -2.17 -16.00 10.85
CA ASN A 125 -1.25 -16.03 11.99
C ASN A 125 -1.92 -15.55 13.29
N ASN A 126 -2.87 -14.60 13.18
CA ASN A 126 -3.70 -14.21 14.32
C ASN A 126 -4.53 -15.39 14.86
N LEU A 127 -5.00 -16.29 13.99
CA LEU A 127 -5.82 -17.45 14.37
C LEU A 127 -4.99 -18.59 14.97
N THR A 128 -3.70 -18.70 14.63
CA THR A 128 -2.80 -19.76 15.13
C THR A 128 -2.04 -19.38 16.41
N GLY A 129 -2.32 -18.21 16.99
CA GLY A 129 -1.74 -17.74 18.26
C GLY A 129 -0.53 -16.82 18.11
N MET A 130 -0.06 -16.54 16.89
CA MET A 130 0.99 -15.55 16.61
C MET A 130 0.37 -14.23 16.14
N LYS A 131 -0.48 -13.64 16.99
CA LYS A 131 -1.21 -12.41 16.70
C LYS A 131 -0.33 -11.17 16.88
N PRO A 132 0.09 -10.44 15.82
CA PRO A 132 0.69 -9.12 15.96
C PRO A 132 -0.18 -8.17 16.79
N ASP A 133 0.48 -7.40 17.64
CA ASP A 133 -0.09 -6.24 18.31
C ASP A 133 -0.30 -5.10 17.30
N VAL A 134 0.63 -4.96 16.34
CA VAL A 134 0.63 -3.90 15.32
C VAL A 134 1.00 -4.46 13.95
N ILE A 135 0.18 -4.15 12.93
CA ILE A 135 0.49 -4.34 11.51
C ILE A 135 0.74 -2.97 10.91
N ILE A 136 1.94 -2.74 10.37
CA ILE A 136 2.26 -1.53 9.62
C ILE A 136 2.25 -1.87 8.14
N MET A 137 1.49 -1.12 7.35
CA MET A 137 1.39 -1.27 5.91
C MET A 137 2.04 -0.06 5.23
N ASP A 138 3.11 -0.26 4.46
CA ASP A 138 3.65 0.76 3.54
C ASP A 138 2.91 0.64 2.22
N ARG A 139 1.88 1.50 2.04
CA ARG A 139 0.81 1.39 1.04
C ARG A 139 -0.18 0.25 1.27
N ASN A 140 -1.26 0.23 0.48
CA ASN A 140 -2.25 -0.84 0.45
C ASN A 140 -2.93 -0.95 -0.95
N LEU A 141 -3.98 -1.77 -1.01
CA LEU A 141 -4.84 -1.94 -2.20
C LEU A 141 -5.43 -0.62 -2.75
N TRP A 142 -5.60 0.41 -1.92
CA TRP A 142 -6.05 1.74 -2.36
C TRP A 142 -4.98 2.47 -3.17
N SER A 143 -3.70 2.32 -2.84
CA SER A 143 -2.61 2.85 -3.67
C SER A 143 -2.66 2.24 -5.07
N THR A 144 -2.94 0.94 -5.17
CA THR A 144 -3.13 0.23 -6.45
C THR A 144 -4.30 0.83 -7.25
N ILE A 145 -5.44 1.11 -6.60
CA ILE A 145 -6.57 1.80 -7.25
C ILE A 145 -6.18 3.20 -7.76
N ILE A 146 -5.47 3.98 -6.95
CA ILE A 146 -5.01 5.32 -7.34
C ILE A 146 -4.08 5.22 -8.56
N PHE A 147 -3.18 4.24 -8.57
CA PHE A 147 -2.28 4.00 -9.69
C PHE A 147 -3.05 3.64 -10.97
N MET A 148 -3.97 2.66 -10.92
CA MET A 148 -4.81 2.30 -12.07
C MET A 148 -5.63 3.50 -12.59
N LYS A 149 -6.18 4.34 -11.70
CA LYS A 149 -6.89 5.56 -12.11
C LYS A 149 -5.99 6.55 -12.85
N ASN A 150 -4.71 6.65 -12.48
CA ASN A 150 -3.76 7.46 -13.23
C ASN A 150 -3.44 6.83 -14.60
N MET A 151 -3.31 5.50 -14.67
CA MET A 151 -3.12 4.80 -15.95
C MET A 151 -4.30 4.99 -16.91
N ILE A 152 -5.53 5.08 -16.40
CA ILE A 152 -6.72 5.43 -17.21
C ILE A 152 -6.58 6.84 -17.80
N LYS A 153 -6.17 7.82 -16.98
CA LYS A 153 -6.00 9.21 -17.44
C LYS A 153 -4.95 9.33 -18.54
N GLU A 154 -3.90 8.54 -18.45
CA GLU A 154 -2.82 8.48 -19.44
C GLU A 154 -3.18 7.61 -20.67
N GLY A 155 -4.37 7.00 -20.71
CA GLY A 155 -4.86 6.21 -21.83
C GLY A 155 -4.32 4.77 -21.91
N PHE A 156 -3.57 4.32 -20.91
CA PHE A 156 -2.98 2.97 -20.84
C PHE A 156 -3.93 1.90 -20.31
N PHE A 157 -5.08 2.30 -19.76
CA PHE A 157 -5.99 1.42 -19.03
C PHE A 157 -7.45 1.86 -19.22
N THR A 158 -8.40 0.94 -19.12
CA THR A 158 -9.83 1.28 -19.19
C THR A 158 -10.50 1.23 -17.82
N LYS A 159 -11.63 1.94 -17.72
CA LYS A 159 -12.48 1.90 -16.53
C LYS A 159 -13.09 0.50 -16.31
N GLU A 160 -13.46 -0.18 -17.38
CA GLU A 160 -13.99 -1.55 -17.32
C GLU A 160 -12.96 -2.52 -16.73
N SER A 161 -11.71 -2.41 -17.15
CA SER A 161 -10.59 -3.19 -16.61
C SER A 161 -10.38 -2.92 -15.12
N LEU A 162 -10.45 -1.66 -14.68
CA LEU A 162 -10.40 -1.30 -13.26
C LEU A 162 -11.55 -1.95 -12.46
N ASP A 163 -12.78 -1.83 -12.94
CA ASP A 163 -13.96 -2.37 -12.25
C ASP A 163 -13.86 -3.91 -12.12
N LYS A 164 -13.37 -4.60 -13.16
CA LYS A 164 -13.15 -6.04 -13.16
C LYS A 164 -12.05 -6.49 -12.20
N ILE A 165 -10.93 -5.78 -12.12
CA ILE A 165 -9.84 -6.12 -11.19
C ILE A 165 -10.25 -5.88 -9.74
N THR A 166 -11.05 -4.85 -9.52
CA THR A 166 -11.44 -4.36 -8.18
C THR A 166 -12.80 -4.86 -7.70
N GLU A 167 -13.50 -5.71 -8.46
CA GLU A 167 -14.83 -6.22 -8.14
C GLU A 167 -14.94 -6.77 -6.71
N ASN A 168 -13.88 -7.46 -6.25
CA ASN A 168 -13.83 -8.06 -4.92
C ASN A 168 -13.28 -7.13 -3.83
N TYR A 169 -12.80 -5.92 -4.15
CA TYR A 169 -12.22 -4.99 -3.16
C TYR A 169 -13.25 -4.49 -2.15
N LYS A 170 -14.55 -4.55 -2.48
CA LYS A 170 -15.64 -4.16 -1.57
C LYS A 170 -15.60 -4.91 -0.24
N TYR A 171 -15.15 -6.17 -0.25
CA TYR A 171 -15.00 -7.01 0.94
C TYR A 171 -13.76 -6.65 1.78
N TRP A 172 -12.83 -5.88 1.20
CA TRP A 172 -11.56 -5.47 1.82
C TRP A 172 -11.53 -3.98 2.18
N ARG A 173 -12.69 -3.31 2.11
CA ARG A 173 -12.86 -1.89 2.49
C ARG A 173 -12.42 -1.58 3.91
N PHE A 174 -12.37 -2.56 4.81
CA PHE A 174 -11.88 -2.34 6.17
C PHE A 174 -10.37 -2.03 6.20
N PHE A 175 -9.57 -2.59 5.27
CA PHE A 175 -8.15 -2.24 5.08
C PHE A 175 -7.93 -0.90 4.37
N THR A 176 -8.99 -0.18 4.00
CA THR A 176 -8.88 1.13 3.32
C THR A 176 -9.42 2.30 4.14
N ARG A 177 -9.95 2.04 5.35
CA ARG A 177 -10.62 3.06 6.18
C ARG A 177 -9.70 3.93 7.02
N GLU A 178 -8.58 3.40 7.51
CA GLU A 178 -7.69 4.11 8.44
C GLU A 178 -6.26 4.18 7.91
N ALA A 179 -6.02 5.18 7.05
CA ALA A 179 -4.69 5.44 6.50
C ALA A 179 -4.12 6.77 6.96
N LEU A 180 -2.89 6.73 7.46
CA LEU A 180 -2.03 7.89 7.63
C LEU A 180 -1.47 8.27 6.27
N VAL A 181 -2.01 9.34 5.68
CA VAL A 181 -1.54 9.85 4.39
C VAL A 181 -0.41 10.85 4.61
N ILE A 182 0.75 10.58 4.02
CA ILE A 182 1.96 11.39 4.09
C ILE A 182 2.32 11.85 2.70
N TRP A 183 2.19 13.14 2.49
CA TRP A 183 2.41 13.74 1.19
C TRP A 183 3.85 14.21 0.99
#